data_AF-A0A3D2KAM3-F1
#
_entry.id   AF-A0A3D2KAM3-F1
#
_cell.length_a   1.000
_cell.length_b   1.000
_cell.length_c   1.000
_cell.angle_alpha   90.00
_cell.angle_beta   90.00
_cell.angle_gamma   90.00
#
_symmetry.space_group_name_H-M   'P 1'
#
loop_
_entity.id
_entity.type
_entity.pdbx_description
1 polymer ?
#
loop_
_entity_poly.entity_id
_entity_poly.type
_entity_poly.pdbx_seq_one_letter_code
_entity_poly.pdbx_strand_id
1 'polypeptide(L)'
;MPELTTLGLENETFSDGTSLNGAHQISGATYTMGGLAAQTCGVPINENMVSNDTLNGTWESENNYLPGVWSIGDILHDAGYNQEFLIGSNGNFAGRASYFRGHGEYDVEDYNKALEDGRIPKDYKVWWGYEDQKLFQFAKEDVAKLADENEPFNMTLLTVDTHFTDGYVCDLCEENFNAQYSNVLACSSRQVAEFVEWVQQQDFYENTTIVIAGDHLTPDSYYIANEGASGFDRRTYVTIINPAEGKHSEKVNRTYTTLDLFPTTLSAMGVEIEGDRLGLGVDLYSGKQTLVEEMGLDALNTELLKNSDYYTKKLLYEKR
;
A
#
# COMPACT_ATOMS: atom_id res chain seq x y z
N MET A 1 -12.63 10.00 -9.62
CA MET A 1 -11.17 10.14 -9.46
C MET A 1 -10.51 10.35 -10.82
N PRO A 2 -10.73 11.49 -11.51
CA PRO A 2 -10.20 11.71 -12.86
C PRO A 2 -8.67 11.65 -12.94
N GLU A 3 -7.97 12.19 -11.95
CA GLU A 3 -6.52 12.32 -11.95
C GLU A 3 -5.83 10.95 -11.82
N LEU A 4 -6.28 10.10 -10.89
CA LEU A 4 -5.81 8.72 -10.79
C LEU A 4 -6.15 7.90 -12.04
N THR A 5 -7.29 8.15 -12.68
CA THR A 5 -7.62 7.52 -13.96
C THR A 5 -6.61 7.90 -15.03
N THR A 6 -6.26 9.17 -15.16
CA THR A 6 -5.23 9.63 -16.10
C THR A 6 -3.88 9.00 -15.79
N LEU A 7 -3.44 9.04 -14.52
CA LEU A 7 -2.17 8.41 -14.12
C LEU A 7 -2.11 6.93 -14.50
N GLY A 8 -3.19 6.18 -14.27
CA GLY A 8 -3.23 4.76 -14.63
C GLY A 8 -3.26 4.50 -16.14
N LEU A 9 -3.90 5.36 -16.93
CA LEU A 9 -3.93 5.22 -18.39
C LEU A 9 -2.60 5.59 -19.05
N GLU A 10 -1.80 6.44 -18.40
CA GLU A 10 -0.50 6.89 -18.90
C GLU A 10 0.68 6.03 -18.43
N ASN A 11 0.45 5.09 -17.50
CA ASN A 11 1.49 4.31 -16.84
C ASN A 11 1.15 2.81 -16.75
N GLU A 12 1.97 2.02 -16.06
CA GLU A 12 1.80 0.57 -15.96
C GLU A 12 0.65 0.20 -15.01
N THR A 13 -0.36 -0.47 -15.56
CA THR A 13 -1.52 -1.00 -14.80
C THR A 13 -1.74 -2.49 -15.01
N PHE A 14 -0.87 -3.14 -15.80
CA PHE A 14 -1.02 -4.55 -16.22
C PHE A 14 -2.34 -4.82 -16.94
N SER A 15 -2.77 -3.84 -17.74
CA SER A 15 -3.97 -3.91 -18.57
C SER A 15 -3.63 -4.15 -20.05
N ASP A 16 -4.66 -4.29 -20.88
CA ASP A 16 -4.53 -4.30 -22.34
C ASP A 16 -4.28 -2.91 -22.96
N GLY A 17 -4.15 -1.86 -22.15
CA GLY A 17 -3.96 -0.48 -22.58
C GLY A 17 -5.23 0.22 -23.09
N THR A 18 -6.40 -0.42 -22.99
CA THR A 18 -7.71 0.18 -23.35
C THR A 18 -8.60 0.48 -22.14
N SER A 19 -8.32 -0.15 -21.01
CA SER A 19 -8.99 0.10 -19.74
C SER A 19 -8.00 0.08 -18.57
N LEU A 20 -8.41 0.65 -17.43
CA LEU A 20 -7.69 0.44 -16.18
C LEU A 20 -7.82 -1.01 -15.72
N ASN A 21 -6.79 -1.48 -15.04
CA ASN A 21 -6.80 -2.75 -14.32
C ASN A 21 -6.36 -2.51 -12.86
N GLY A 22 -6.52 -3.50 -11.99
CA GLY A 22 -6.23 -3.41 -10.58
C GLY A 22 -6.15 -4.79 -9.93
N ALA A 23 -5.73 -4.83 -8.67
CA ALA A 23 -5.61 -6.08 -7.93
C ALA A 23 -6.97 -6.50 -7.32
N HIS A 24 -7.25 -7.79 -7.33
CA HIS A 24 -8.29 -8.35 -6.49
C HIS A 24 -7.82 -8.38 -5.03
N GLN A 25 -8.69 -7.94 -4.11
CA GLN A 25 -8.48 -8.19 -2.69
C GLN A 25 -8.67 -9.68 -2.37
N ILE A 26 -7.95 -10.16 -1.36
CA ILE A 26 -7.99 -11.56 -0.91
C ILE A 26 -8.31 -11.66 0.57
N SER A 27 -8.77 -12.82 1.02
CA SER A 27 -9.03 -13.09 2.44
C SER A 27 -7.77 -12.83 3.28
N GLY A 28 -7.90 -12.03 4.33
CA GLY A 28 -6.78 -11.57 5.15
C GLY A 28 -6.05 -10.32 4.63
N ALA A 29 -6.54 -9.71 3.54
CA ALA A 29 -6.08 -8.44 2.99
C ALA A 29 -7.26 -7.52 2.64
N THR A 30 -8.29 -7.49 3.49
CA THR A 30 -9.52 -6.68 3.30
C THR A 30 -9.59 -5.47 4.25
N TYR A 31 -8.47 -5.12 4.86
CA TYR A 31 -8.26 -3.99 5.77
C TYR A 31 -6.80 -3.54 5.66
N THR A 32 -6.50 -2.31 6.08
CA THR A 32 -5.22 -1.65 5.80
C THR A 32 -3.99 -2.49 6.13
N MET A 33 -3.86 -3.01 7.35
CA MET A 33 -2.66 -3.78 7.71
C MET A 33 -2.55 -5.11 6.95
N GLY A 34 -3.67 -5.78 6.66
CA GLY A 34 -3.69 -6.96 5.79
C GLY A 34 -3.29 -6.64 4.35
N GLY A 35 -3.74 -5.48 3.84
CA GLY A 35 -3.33 -4.94 2.55
C GLY A 35 -1.83 -4.65 2.51
N LEU A 36 -1.31 -3.94 3.51
CA LEU A 36 0.12 -3.64 3.63
C LEU A 36 0.96 -4.91 3.65
N ALA A 37 0.62 -5.89 4.50
CA ALA A 37 1.34 -7.16 4.57
C ALA A 37 1.31 -7.91 3.23
N ALA A 38 0.13 -8.04 2.60
CA ALA A 38 0.02 -8.70 1.31
C ALA A 38 0.90 -8.03 0.24
N GLN A 39 0.90 -6.70 0.18
CA GLN A 39 1.65 -5.93 -0.82
C GLN A 39 3.16 -5.91 -0.58
N THR A 40 3.60 -5.99 0.67
CA THR A 40 5.01 -5.83 1.03
C THR A 40 5.73 -7.13 1.35
N CYS A 41 5.03 -8.23 1.66
CA CYS A 41 5.65 -9.53 1.89
C CYS A 41 4.97 -10.71 1.18
N GLY A 42 3.92 -10.45 0.38
CA GLY A 42 3.25 -11.49 -0.42
C GLY A 42 2.54 -12.54 0.42
N VAL A 43 2.14 -12.21 1.65
CA VAL A 43 1.47 -13.12 2.60
C VAL A 43 0.25 -12.41 3.22
N PRO A 44 -0.95 -13.04 3.27
CA PRO A 44 -2.11 -12.45 3.93
C PRO A 44 -2.06 -12.60 5.44
N ILE A 45 -2.81 -11.75 6.15
CA ILE A 45 -3.03 -11.93 7.59
C ILE A 45 -4.28 -12.80 7.80
N ASN A 46 -4.07 -14.06 8.18
CA ASN A 46 -5.19 -14.97 8.43
C ASN A 46 -5.89 -14.69 9.76
N GLU A 47 -7.03 -13.98 9.72
CA GLU A 47 -7.86 -13.63 10.89
C GLU A 47 -8.53 -14.83 11.58
N ASN A 48 -8.60 -16.01 10.95
CA ASN A 48 -9.03 -17.23 11.65
C ASN A 48 -7.95 -17.75 12.61
N MET A 49 -6.69 -17.36 12.39
CA MET A 49 -5.53 -17.84 13.15
C MET A 49 -5.02 -16.80 14.15
N VAL A 50 -5.27 -15.51 13.90
CA VAL A 50 -4.87 -14.40 14.78
C VAL A 50 -6.03 -13.46 15.01
N SER A 51 -6.35 -13.21 16.28
CA SER A 51 -7.38 -12.24 16.64
C SER A 51 -6.90 -10.81 16.44
N ASN A 52 -7.82 -9.91 16.12
CA ASN A 52 -7.56 -8.47 16.12
C ASN A 52 -6.98 -7.97 17.45
N ASP A 53 -7.38 -8.55 18.59
CA ASP A 53 -6.80 -8.21 19.88
C ASP A 53 -5.31 -8.60 19.97
N THR A 54 -4.90 -9.71 19.35
CA THR A 54 -3.49 -10.12 19.31
C THR A 54 -2.68 -9.20 18.41
N LEU A 55 -3.24 -8.83 17.24
CA LEU A 55 -2.63 -7.88 16.31
C LEU A 55 -2.46 -6.49 16.93
N ASN A 56 -3.43 -6.03 17.72
CA ASN A 56 -3.44 -4.70 18.32
C ASN A 56 -2.82 -4.62 19.73
N GLY A 57 -2.69 -5.74 20.46
CA GLY A 57 -2.23 -5.74 21.84
C GLY A 57 -0.84 -6.32 22.06
N THR A 58 -0.51 -7.42 21.37
CA THR A 58 0.76 -8.15 21.60
C THR A 58 1.87 -7.66 20.69
N TRP A 59 1.55 -7.29 19.45
CA TRP A 59 2.56 -6.90 18.45
C TRP A 59 2.81 -5.40 18.38
N GLU A 60 2.09 -4.57 19.14
CA GLU A 60 2.22 -3.11 19.12
C GLU A 60 3.63 -2.61 19.50
N SER A 61 4.37 -3.35 20.34
CA SER A 61 5.56 -2.82 21.04
C SER A 61 6.89 -3.57 20.84
N GLU A 62 6.90 -4.71 20.13
CA GLU A 62 8.08 -5.60 20.08
C GLU A 62 8.77 -5.69 18.70
N ASN A 63 8.36 -4.89 17.70
CA ASN A 63 8.83 -5.02 16.31
C ASN A 63 8.72 -6.48 15.80
N ASN A 64 7.59 -7.11 16.11
CA ASN A 64 7.39 -8.57 16.04
C ASN A 64 6.10 -8.94 15.28
N TYR A 65 5.70 -8.09 14.33
CA TYR A 65 4.52 -8.31 13.51
C TYR A 65 4.89 -9.19 12.31
N LEU A 66 4.40 -10.44 12.23
CA LEU A 66 4.81 -11.43 11.19
C LEU A 66 6.34 -11.67 11.12
N PRO A 67 7.02 -11.96 12.24
CA PRO A 67 8.49 -11.93 12.32
C PRO A 67 9.22 -12.97 11.45
N GLY A 68 8.51 -13.95 10.89
CA GLY A 68 9.07 -14.98 10.03
C GLY A 68 8.94 -14.71 8.53
N VAL A 69 8.29 -13.62 8.12
CA VAL A 69 8.23 -13.22 6.71
C VAL A 69 9.43 -12.34 6.34
N TRP A 70 9.74 -12.27 5.06
CA TRP A 70 10.62 -11.26 4.48
C TRP A 70 9.76 -10.25 3.75
N SER A 71 10.00 -8.95 3.95
CA SER A 71 9.30 -7.88 3.23
C SER A 71 10.21 -7.17 2.22
N ILE A 72 9.63 -6.28 1.41
CA ILE A 72 10.36 -5.29 0.59
C ILE A 72 11.36 -4.55 1.47
N GLY A 73 10.89 -4.10 2.64
CA GLY A 73 11.68 -3.41 3.63
C GLY A 73 12.95 -4.14 4.03
N ASP A 74 12.85 -5.43 4.33
CA ASP A 74 14.00 -6.25 4.71
C ASP A 74 15.04 -6.32 3.57
N ILE A 75 14.57 -6.52 2.34
CA ILE A 75 15.42 -6.62 1.15
C ILE A 75 16.12 -5.28 0.87
N LEU A 76 15.40 -4.17 1.02
CA LEU A 76 15.94 -2.83 0.80
C LEU A 76 16.90 -2.41 1.91
N HIS A 77 16.62 -2.78 3.16
CA HIS A 77 17.55 -2.55 4.28
C HIS A 77 18.89 -3.25 4.04
N ASP A 78 18.86 -4.54 3.67
CA ASP A 78 20.07 -5.30 3.35
C ASP A 78 20.83 -4.72 2.13
N ALA A 79 20.12 -4.03 1.24
CA ALA A 79 20.69 -3.30 0.11
C ALA A 79 21.16 -1.87 0.45
N GLY A 80 21.05 -1.44 1.71
CA GLY A 80 21.53 -0.15 2.19
C GLY A 80 20.59 1.03 1.95
N TYR A 81 19.28 0.79 1.83
CA TYR A 81 18.30 1.85 1.69
C TYR A 81 17.99 2.53 3.03
N ASN A 82 17.85 3.85 3.01
CA ASN A 82 17.20 4.63 4.05
C ASN A 82 15.68 4.56 3.87
N GLN A 83 14.95 4.19 4.91
CA GLN A 83 13.54 3.86 4.77
C GLN A 83 12.67 4.65 5.74
N GLU A 84 11.62 5.27 5.23
CA GLU A 84 10.66 6.03 6.04
C GLU A 84 9.24 5.52 5.79
N PHE A 85 8.49 5.31 6.87
CA PHE A 85 7.06 5.07 6.85
C PHE A 85 6.32 6.27 7.45
N LEU A 86 5.65 7.03 6.59
CA LEU A 86 4.98 8.28 6.95
C LEU A 86 3.46 8.09 6.99
N ILE A 87 2.85 8.43 8.13
CA ILE A 87 1.41 8.22 8.36
C ILE A 87 0.78 9.29 9.25
N GLY A 88 -0.39 9.78 8.85
CA GLY A 88 -1.13 10.82 9.59
C GLY A 88 -1.80 10.38 10.88
N SER A 89 -1.83 9.08 11.15
CA SER A 89 -2.49 8.49 12.30
C SER A 89 -1.50 7.90 13.29
N ASN A 90 -1.97 7.45 14.46
CA ASN A 90 -1.10 6.75 15.41
C ASN A 90 -0.59 5.45 14.78
N GLY A 91 0.72 5.34 14.56
CA GLY A 91 1.35 4.22 13.88
C GLY A 91 1.24 2.91 14.65
N ASN A 92 1.08 2.97 15.98
CA ASN A 92 0.94 1.78 16.80
C ASN A 92 -0.41 1.06 16.57
N PHE A 93 -1.45 1.79 16.17
CA PHE A 93 -2.73 1.17 15.83
C PHE A 93 -2.57 0.13 14.72
N ALA A 94 -3.17 -1.05 14.91
CA ALA A 94 -3.02 -2.23 14.06
C ALA A 94 -1.58 -2.75 13.89
N GLY A 95 -0.64 -2.33 14.76
CA GLY A 95 0.74 -2.79 14.75
C GLY A 95 1.58 -2.28 13.56
N ARG A 96 1.12 -1.24 12.84
CA ARG A 96 1.79 -0.74 11.62
C ARG A 96 3.23 -0.29 11.89
N ALA A 97 3.45 0.51 12.94
CA ALA A 97 4.77 0.96 13.33
C ALA A 97 5.70 -0.19 13.71
N SER A 98 5.18 -1.20 14.41
CA SER A 98 5.92 -2.42 14.77
C SER A 98 6.28 -3.26 13.54
N TYR A 99 5.36 -3.36 12.56
CA TYR A 99 5.63 -4.02 11.29
C TYR A 99 6.79 -3.36 10.56
N PHE A 100 6.70 -2.06 10.26
CA PHE A 100 7.74 -1.35 9.49
C PHE A 100 9.09 -1.28 10.22
N ARG A 101 9.10 -1.11 11.56
CA ARG A 101 10.35 -1.19 12.33
C ARG A 101 10.95 -2.60 12.36
N GLY A 102 10.12 -3.64 12.42
CA GLY A 102 10.56 -5.05 12.44
C GLY A 102 10.91 -5.62 11.05
N HIS A 103 10.53 -4.91 10.00
CA HIS A 103 10.70 -5.32 8.61
C HIS A 103 11.34 -4.22 7.78
N GLY A 104 12.66 -4.05 7.91
CA GLY A 104 13.45 -3.06 7.17
C GLY A 104 13.94 -1.86 7.98
N GLU A 105 13.74 -1.85 9.30
CA GLU A 105 14.21 -0.78 10.20
C GLU A 105 13.77 0.62 9.76
N TYR A 106 12.52 0.78 9.33
CA TYR A 106 12.01 2.07 8.88
C TYR A 106 12.00 3.08 10.03
N ASP A 107 12.36 4.32 9.70
CA ASP A 107 11.97 5.48 10.48
C ASP A 107 10.45 5.67 10.36
N VAL A 108 9.75 5.60 11.48
CA VAL A 108 8.28 5.71 11.51
C VAL A 108 7.89 7.12 11.92
N GLU A 109 7.50 7.91 10.92
CA GLU A 109 6.99 9.27 11.05
C GLU A 109 5.46 9.24 11.19
N ASP A 110 5.00 9.00 12.42
CA ASP A 110 3.58 8.92 12.75
C ASP A 110 3.05 10.18 13.46
N TYR A 111 1.74 10.17 13.79
CA TYR A 111 1.11 11.25 14.56
C TYR A 111 1.86 11.63 15.85
N ASN A 112 2.39 10.66 16.60
CA ASN A 112 3.06 10.94 17.86
C ASN A 112 4.43 11.58 17.62
N LYS A 113 5.16 11.10 16.59
CA LYS A 113 6.44 11.66 16.16
C LYS A 113 6.27 13.10 15.65
N ALA A 114 5.21 13.37 14.89
CA ALA A 114 4.88 14.73 14.43
C ALA A 114 4.60 15.72 15.59
N LEU A 115 4.00 15.25 16.70
CA LEU A 115 3.84 16.05 17.93
C LEU A 115 5.17 16.27 18.66
N GLU A 116 6.01 15.24 18.75
CA GLU A 116 7.31 15.28 19.41
C GLU A 116 8.24 16.29 18.73
N ASP A 117 8.29 16.24 17.39
CA ASP A 117 9.14 17.10 16.57
C ASP A 117 8.55 18.50 16.35
N GLY A 118 7.32 18.74 16.81
CA GLY A 118 6.64 20.02 16.66
C GLY A 118 6.21 20.34 15.22
N ARG A 119 6.06 19.32 14.36
CA ARG A 119 5.50 19.44 13.00
C ARG A 119 4.03 19.85 13.05
N ILE A 120 3.34 19.48 14.13
CA ILE A 120 1.98 19.90 14.46
C ILE A 120 1.88 20.44 15.90
N PRO A 121 0.91 21.32 16.22
CA PRO A 121 0.67 21.79 17.59
C PRO A 121 0.40 20.65 18.57
N LYS A 122 0.80 20.80 19.84
CA LYS A 122 0.68 19.75 20.87
C LYS A 122 -0.75 19.26 21.15
N ASP A 123 -1.75 20.09 20.87
CA ASP A 123 -3.18 19.83 21.01
C ASP A 123 -3.87 19.54 19.67
N TYR A 124 -3.11 19.43 18.58
CA TYR A 124 -3.64 19.16 17.25
C TYR A 124 -4.07 17.71 17.12
N LYS A 125 -5.35 17.49 16.82
CA LYS A 125 -5.87 16.18 16.42
C LYS A 125 -7.07 16.36 15.51
N VAL A 126 -6.92 15.94 14.26
CA VAL A 126 -7.94 15.97 13.21
C VAL A 126 -8.17 14.56 12.71
N TRP A 127 -9.42 14.13 12.66
CA TRP A 127 -9.81 12.81 12.16
C TRP A 127 -9.05 11.67 12.85
N TRP A 128 -8.12 11.00 12.16
CA TRP A 128 -7.27 9.92 12.70
C TRP A 128 -5.94 10.39 13.32
N GLY A 129 -5.61 11.67 13.20
CA GLY A 129 -4.41 12.31 13.75
C GLY A 129 -4.18 13.66 13.08
N TYR A 130 -3.72 13.65 11.84
CA TYR A 130 -3.75 14.79 10.92
C TYR A 130 -4.18 14.36 9.52
N GLU A 131 -4.76 15.30 8.78
CA GLU A 131 -5.34 15.12 7.44
C GLU A 131 -4.29 14.92 6.34
N ASP A 132 -4.68 14.32 5.21
CA ASP A 132 -3.77 13.97 4.12
C ASP A 132 -3.11 15.20 3.48
N GLN A 133 -3.74 16.38 3.57
CA GLN A 133 -3.12 17.64 3.16
C GLN A 133 -1.78 17.88 3.87
N LYS A 134 -1.72 17.65 5.18
CA LYS A 134 -0.48 17.74 5.95
C LYS A 134 0.44 16.56 5.66
N LEU A 135 -0.11 15.37 5.46
CA LEU A 135 0.68 14.18 5.09
C LEU A 135 1.49 14.43 3.81
N PHE A 136 0.88 14.95 2.75
CA PHE A 136 1.59 15.25 1.52
C PHE A 136 2.57 16.41 1.66
N GLN A 137 2.29 17.40 2.52
CA GLN A 137 3.27 18.44 2.83
C GLN A 137 4.52 17.82 3.48
N PHE A 138 4.33 17.00 4.50
CA PHE A 138 5.37 16.31 5.23
C PHE A 138 6.17 15.36 4.33
N ALA A 139 5.50 14.63 3.45
CA ALA A 139 6.14 13.75 2.48
C ALA A 139 7.10 14.50 1.56
N LYS A 140 6.71 15.69 1.07
CA LYS A 140 7.58 16.54 0.24
C LYS A 140 8.84 16.99 0.99
N GLU A 141 8.68 17.34 2.26
CA GLU A 141 9.79 17.75 3.13
C GLU A 141 10.74 16.58 3.40
N ASP A 142 10.21 15.40 3.68
CA ASP A 142 11.00 14.24 4.10
C ASP A 142 11.66 13.53 2.93
N VAL A 143 10.97 13.38 1.78
CA VAL A 143 11.56 12.75 0.60
C VAL A 143 12.68 13.59 0.01
N ALA A 144 12.59 14.92 0.12
CA ALA A 144 13.68 15.81 -0.29
C ALA A 144 14.92 15.62 0.59
N LYS A 145 14.76 15.40 1.90
CA LYS A 145 15.89 15.09 2.79
C LYS A 145 16.49 13.72 2.47
N LEU A 146 15.65 12.70 2.32
CA LEU A 146 16.09 11.34 1.98
C LEU A 146 16.86 11.32 0.65
N ALA A 147 16.41 12.09 -0.34
CA ALA A 147 17.06 12.18 -1.65
C ALA A 147 18.36 13.01 -1.66
N ASP A 148 18.59 13.85 -0.66
CA ASP A 148 19.84 14.61 -0.48
C ASP A 148 20.96 13.77 0.16
N GLU A 149 20.63 12.58 0.69
CA GLU A 149 21.60 11.62 1.24
C GLU A 149 22.32 10.84 0.11
N ASN A 150 23.42 10.15 0.42
CA ASN A 150 24.17 9.40 -0.60
C ASN A 150 23.62 7.99 -0.81
N GLU A 151 22.82 7.52 0.14
CA GLU A 151 22.16 6.25 0.20
C GLU A 151 20.86 6.27 -0.61
N PRO A 152 20.45 5.15 -1.24
CA PRO A 152 19.13 5.07 -1.87
C PRO A 152 18.02 5.16 -0.82
N PHE A 153 16.84 5.62 -1.21
CA PHE A 153 15.72 5.80 -0.27
C PHE A 153 14.49 4.98 -0.63
N ASN A 154 13.67 4.70 0.38
CA ASN A 154 12.33 4.14 0.26
C ASN A 154 11.37 4.90 1.19
N MET A 155 10.42 5.64 0.62
CA MET A 155 9.35 6.26 1.40
C MET A 155 8.02 5.54 1.14
N THR A 156 7.42 5.03 2.20
CA THR A 156 6.06 4.46 2.16
C THR A 156 5.10 5.42 2.85
N LEU A 157 4.11 5.92 2.10
CA LEU A 157 3.07 6.82 2.62
C LEU A 157 1.76 6.07 2.80
N LEU A 158 1.02 6.35 3.88
CA LEU A 158 -0.33 5.82 4.07
C LEU A 158 -1.35 6.94 4.33
N THR A 159 -2.20 7.19 3.33
CA THR A 159 -3.32 8.15 3.38
C THR A 159 -4.48 7.65 4.23
N VAL A 160 -5.29 8.55 4.81
CA VAL A 160 -6.39 8.18 5.71
C VAL A 160 -7.67 8.99 5.56
N ASP A 161 -7.68 10.08 4.78
CA ASP A 161 -8.90 10.90 4.66
C ASP A 161 -10.03 10.11 4.00
N THR A 162 -9.73 9.13 3.15
CA THR A 162 -10.72 8.23 2.54
C THR A 162 -11.19 7.09 3.47
N HIS A 163 -10.85 7.09 4.76
CA HIS A 163 -11.28 6.05 5.69
C HIS A 163 -12.81 6.05 5.88
N PHE A 164 -13.43 4.88 5.93
CA PHE A 164 -14.88 4.74 6.10
C PHE A 164 -15.35 5.14 7.52
N THR A 165 -16.58 5.61 7.72
CA THR A 165 -17.59 5.98 6.71
C THR A 165 -17.41 7.43 6.27
N ASP A 166 -17.87 7.76 5.07
CA ASP A 166 -17.90 9.11 4.46
C ASP A 166 -16.57 9.85 4.24
N GLY A 167 -15.47 9.42 4.89
CA GLY A 167 -14.18 10.08 4.83
C GLY A 167 -14.15 11.45 5.53
N TYR A 168 -12.99 12.09 5.47
CA TYR A 168 -12.74 13.42 6.01
C TYR A 168 -12.68 14.49 4.92
N VAL A 169 -13.45 15.55 5.11
CA VAL A 169 -13.47 16.72 4.22
C VAL A 169 -12.47 17.74 4.78
N CYS A 170 -11.31 17.86 4.13
CA CYS A 170 -10.36 18.93 4.43
C CYS A 170 -10.67 20.21 3.62
N ASP A 171 -9.96 21.29 3.91
CA ASP A 171 -10.16 22.61 3.28
C ASP A 171 -9.90 22.61 1.77
N LEU A 172 -9.21 21.60 1.25
CA LEU A 172 -8.97 21.43 -0.18
C LEU A 172 -10.15 20.77 -0.90
N CYS A 173 -11.06 20.11 -0.21
CA CYS A 173 -12.07 19.29 -0.87
C CYS A 173 -13.20 20.13 -1.49
N GLU A 174 -13.57 19.78 -2.72
CA GLU A 174 -14.66 20.44 -3.45
C GLU A 174 -15.97 19.64 -3.31
N GLU A 175 -17.10 20.35 -3.30
CA GLU A 175 -18.44 19.75 -3.25
C GLU A 175 -19.00 19.49 -4.66
N ASN A 176 -18.32 18.65 -5.45
CA ASN A 176 -18.70 18.35 -6.85
C ASN A 176 -19.76 17.23 -6.98
N PHE A 177 -19.92 16.42 -5.94
CA PHE A 177 -20.81 15.26 -5.88
C PHE A 177 -21.79 15.37 -4.71
N ASN A 178 -22.94 14.70 -4.84
CA ASN A 178 -23.96 14.69 -3.78
C ASN A 178 -23.51 13.91 -2.53
N ALA A 179 -22.76 12.81 -2.72
CA ALA A 179 -22.23 12.02 -1.62
C ALA A 179 -20.91 12.63 -1.12
N GLN A 180 -20.81 12.87 0.19
CA GLN A 180 -19.57 13.36 0.81
C GLN A 180 -18.39 12.46 0.47
N TYR A 181 -18.57 11.14 0.56
CA TYR A 181 -17.50 10.20 0.29
C TYR A 181 -16.95 10.32 -1.14
N SER A 182 -17.82 10.59 -2.13
CA SER A 182 -17.40 10.85 -3.52
C SER A 182 -16.54 12.12 -3.64
N ASN A 183 -16.86 13.17 -2.86
CA ASN A 183 -16.05 14.39 -2.78
C ASN A 183 -14.69 14.11 -2.14
N VAL A 184 -14.63 13.32 -1.07
CA VAL A 184 -13.38 12.93 -0.41
C VAL A 184 -12.50 12.06 -1.32
N LEU A 185 -13.09 11.09 -2.05
CA LEU A 185 -12.37 10.29 -3.03
C LEU A 185 -11.82 11.14 -4.19
N ALA A 186 -12.58 12.13 -4.67
CA ALA A 186 -12.10 13.07 -5.68
C ALA A 186 -10.98 13.99 -5.14
N CYS A 187 -11.10 14.44 -3.90
CA CYS A 187 -10.10 15.23 -3.19
C CYS A 187 -8.78 14.46 -3.03
N SER A 188 -8.85 13.19 -2.61
CA SER A 188 -7.68 12.29 -2.52
C SER A 188 -7.03 12.07 -3.90
N SER A 189 -7.83 11.81 -4.94
CA SER A 189 -7.35 11.66 -6.32
C SER A 189 -6.50 12.85 -6.78
N ARG A 190 -6.96 14.08 -6.51
CA ARG A 190 -6.21 15.30 -6.83
C ARG A 190 -4.93 15.43 -6.00
N GLN A 191 -5.01 15.25 -4.68
CA GLN A 191 -3.84 15.40 -3.81
C GLN A 191 -2.73 14.40 -4.13
N VAL A 192 -3.07 13.14 -4.43
CA VAL A 192 -2.09 12.13 -4.88
C VAL A 192 -1.44 12.56 -6.20
N ALA A 193 -2.23 13.01 -7.17
CA ALA A 193 -1.69 13.45 -8.45
C ALA A 193 -0.79 14.68 -8.33
N GLU A 194 -1.15 15.65 -7.49
CA GLU A 194 -0.31 16.83 -7.19
C GLU A 194 1.01 16.45 -6.50
N PHE A 195 1.01 15.41 -5.65
CA PHE A 195 2.24 14.89 -5.06
C PHE A 195 3.12 14.22 -6.12
N VAL A 196 2.54 13.38 -6.99
CA VAL A 196 3.26 12.74 -8.10
C VAL A 196 3.84 13.79 -9.05
N GLU A 197 3.06 14.79 -9.46
CA GLU A 197 3.52 15.87 -10.34
C GLU A 197 4.67 16.65 -9.69
N TRP A 198 4.60 16.89 -8.38
CA TRP A 198 5.69 17.52 -7.65
C TRP A 198 6.94 16.64 -7.63
N VAL A 199 6.82 15.33 -7.39
CA VAL A 199 7.95 14.38 -7.42
C VAL A 199 8.60 14.37 -8.81
N GLN A 200 7.79 14.37 -9.88
CA GLN A 200 8.26 14.42 -11.28
C GLN A 200 9.08 15.66 -11.63
N GLN A 201 9.01 16.72 -10.83
CA GLN A 201 9.80 17.95 -11.00
C GLN A 201 11.13 17.93 -10.25
N GLN A 202 11.41 16.90 -9.44
CA GLN A 202 12.62 16.83 -8.62
C GLN A 202 13.77 16.12 -9.35
N ASP A 203 15.01 16.49 -9.02
CA ASP A 203 16.22 15.92 -9.64
C ASP A 203 16.35 14.39 -9.42
N PHE A 204 15.77 13.87 -8.33
CA PHE A 204 15.78 12.43 -8.02
C PHE A 204 14.73 11.62 -8.79
N TYR A 205 13.80 12.26 -9.52
CA TYR A 205 12.68 11.57 -10.17
C TYR A 205 13.12 10.48 -11.15
N GLU A 206 14.09 10.79 -12.01
CA GLU A 206 14.54 9.86 -13.07
C GLU A 206 15.04 8.52 -12.50
N ASN A 207 15.49 8.51 -11.24
CA ASN A 207 15.95 7.32 -10.52
C ASN A 207 14.98 6.86 -9.42
N THR A 208 13.70 7.25 -9.51
CA THR A 208 12.67 6.90 -8.52
C THR A 208 11.49 6.19 -9.19
N THR A 209 11.23 4.95 -8.79
CA THR A 209 10.00 4.23 -9.15
C THR A 209 8.90 4.58 -8.14
N ILE A 210 7.72 4.96 -8.64
CA ILE A 210 6.56 5.29 -7.79
C ILE A 210 5.50 4.22 -7.97
N VAL A 211 5.07 3.59 -6.88
CA VAL A 211 3.97 2.62 -6.85
C VAL A 211 2.81 3.23 -6.08
N ILE A 212 1.67 3.41 -6.76
CA ILE A 212 0.42 3.85 -6.15
C ILE A 212 -0.48 2.63 -6.06
N ALA A 213 -0.81 2.21 -4.84
CA ALA A 213 -1.63 1.03 -4.59
C ALA A 213 -2.71 1.32 -3.55
N GLY A 214 -3.94 0.88 -3.82
CA GLY A 214 -5.00 0.83 -2.82
C GLY A 214 -4.77 -0.33 -1.86
N ASP A 215 -4.90 -0.08 -0.55
CA ASP A 215 -4.72 -1.10 0.49
C ASP A 215 -5.81 -2.18 0.45
N HIS A 216 -7.09 -1.77 0.34
CA HIS A 216 -8.24 -2.65 0.20
C HIS A 216 -9.44 -1.94 -0.44
N LEU A 217 -10.52 -2.68 -0.69
CA LEU A 217 -11.78 -2.09 -1.15
C LEU A 217 -12.51 -1.41 0.01
N THR A 218 -13.16 -0.26 -0.24
CA THR A 218 -14.03 0.34 0.78
C THR A 218 -15.09 -0.67 1.27
N PRO A 219 -15.25 -0.85 2.60
CA PRO A 219 -16.25 -1.74 3.18
C PRO A 219 -17.64 -1.06 3.31
N ASP A 220 -17.78 0.20 2.90
CA ASP A 220 -19.01 0.99 3.04
C ASP A 220 -20.13 0.49 2.10
N SER A 221 -20.90 -0.49 2.60
CA SER A 221 -21.99 -1.12 1.84
C SER A 221 -23.10 -0.15 1.47
N TYR A 222 -23.33 0.90 2.25
CA TYR A 222 -24.35 1.91 1.97
C TYR A 222 -23.93 2.78 0.79
N TYR A 223 -22.69 3.29 0.81
CA TYR A 223 -22.11 4.01 -0.31
C TYR A 223 -22.12 3.17 -1.59
N ILE A 224 -21.66 1.91 -1.51
CA ILE A 224 -21.61 0.99 -2.65
C ILE A 224 -23.00 0.79 -3.27
N ALA A 225 -24.04 0.62 -2.45
CA ALA A 225 -25.39 0.41 -2.94
C ALA A 225 -25.96 1.68 -3.60
N ASN A 226 -25.76 2.85 -2.99
CA ASN A 226 -26.36 4.10 -3.45
C ASN A 226 -25.67 4.70 -4.68
N GLU A 227 -24.36 4.56 -4.78
CA GLU A 227 -23.60 5.00 -5.96
C GLU A 227 -23.59 3.96 -7.09
N GLY A 228 -24.39 2.88 -6.95
CA GLY A 228 -24.54 1.85 -7.97
C GLY A 228 -23.28 1.00 -8.20
N ALA A 229 -22.35 0.98 -7.23
CA ALA A 229 -21.07 0.29 -7.33
C ALA A 229 -21.16 -1.23 -7.04
N SER A 230 -22.34 -1.78 -6.76
CA SER A 230 -22.55 -3.19 -6.39
C SER A 230 -22.42 -4.18 -7.54
N GLY A 231 -22.63 -3.72 -8.79
CA GLY A 231 -22.55 -4.55 -10.00
C GLY A 231 -21.19 -4.55 -10.69
N PHE A 232 -20.19 -3.88 -10.13
CA PHE A 232 -18.85 -3.77 -10.70
C PHE A 232 -17.93 -4.87 -10.15
N ASP A 233 -17.00 -5.33 -11.00
CA ASP A 233 -15.82 -6.06 -10.53
C ASP A 233 -14.87 -5.06 -9.85
N ARG A 234 -15.02 -4.91 -8.54
CA ARG A 234 -14.28 -3.94 -7.74
C ARG A 234 -12.86 -4.47 -7.49
N ARG A 235 -11.87 -3.65 -7.79
CA ARG A 235 -10.44 -3.95 -7.63
C ARG A 235 -9.76 -2.81 -6.88
N THR A 236 -8.67 -3.10 -6.18
CA THR A 236 -7.80 -2.05 -5.63
C THR A 236 -7.05 -1.39 -6.78
N TYR A 237 -6.89 -0.07 -6.69
CA TYR A 237 -6.15 0.69 -7.68
C TYR A 237 -4.66 0.31 -7.63
N VAL A 238 -4.02 0.15 -8.79
CA VAL A 238 -2.58 -0.06 -8.91
C VAL A 238 -2.08 0.74 -10.11
N THR A 239 -1.01 1.50 -9.94
CA THR A 239 -0.29 2.15 -11.03
C THR A 239 1.18 2.25 -10.66
N ILE A 240 2.06 1.86 -11.59
CA ILE A 240 3.52 1.97 -11.44
C ILE A 240 4.03 2.99 -12.44
N ILE A 241 4.70 4.02 -11.93
CA ILE A 241 5.28 5.14 -12.66
C ILE A 241 6.80 5.01 -12.60
N ASN A 242 7.47 5.28 -13.73
CA ASN A 242 8.92 5.17 -13.86
C ASN A 242 9.48 3.80 -13.42
N PRO A 243 8.98 2.67 -13.95
CA PRO A 243 9.59 1.37 -13.70
C PRO A 243 10.95 1.29 -14.43
N ALA A 244 11.84 0.44 -13.93
CA ALA A 244 13.17 0.20 -14.47
C ALA A 244 13.13 -0.23 -15.94
N GLU A 245 14.24 0.00 -16.65
CA GLU A 245 14.34 -0.29 -18.09
C GLU A 245 13.94 -1.75 -18.42
N GLY A 246 13.05 -1.91 -19.40
CA GLY A 246 12.54 -3.21 -19.83
C GLY A 246 11.36 -3.74 -19.03
N LYS A 247 10.94 -3.06 -17.96
CA LYS A 247 9.75 -3.41 -17.17
C LYS A 247 8.50 -2.74 -17.75
N HIS A 248 8.00 -3.33 -18.82
CA HIS A 248 6.74 -2.93 -19.46
C HIS A 248 5.76 -4.10 -19.50
N SER A 249 4.49 -3.84 -19.17
CA SER A 249 3.46 -4.85 -19.37
C SER A 249 3.30 -5.15 -20.87
N GLU A 250 3.05 -6.41 -21.23
CA GLU A 250 2.87 -6.83 -22.63
C GLU A 250 1.55 -6.34 -23.25
N LYS A 251 0.88 -5.34 -22.66
CA LYS A 251 -0.48 -4.92 -22.98
C LYS A 251 -1.45 -6.10 -22.97
N VAL A 252 -1.37 -6.91 -21.92
CA VAL A 252 -2.28 -8.03 -21.66
C VAL A 252 -2.92 -7.81 -20.30
N ASN A 253 -4.25 -7.95 -20.23
CA ASN A 253 -4.96 -7.92 -18.96
C ASN A 253 -4.52 -9.10 -18.08
N ARG A 254 -3.71 -8.82 -17.06
CA ARG A 254 -3.37 -9.76 -16.00
C ARG A 254 -4.53 -9.88 -15.02
N THR A 255 -4.76 -11.09 -14.49
CA THR A 255 -5.59 -11.25 -13.29
C THR A 255 -4.63 -11.43 -12.12
N TYR A 256 -4.71 -10.57 -11.11
CA TYR A 256 -3.76 -10.57 -10.00
C TYR A 256 -4.39 -10.09 -8.71
N THR A 257 -3.65 -10.24 -7.62
CA THR A 257 -4.05 -9.90 -6.26
C THR A 257 -3.04 -8.94 -5.63
N THR A 258 -3.37 -8.43 -4.45
CA THR A 258 -2.42 -7.60 -3.69
C THR A 258 -1.14 -8.35 -3.30
N LEU A 259 -1.16 -9.68 -3.25
CA LEU A 259 0.03 -10.51 -2.97
C LEU A 259 1.10 -10.38 -4.06
N ASP A 260 0.66 -10.19 -5.31
CA ASP A 260 1.54 -10.10 -6.47
C ASP A 260 2.32 -8.77 -6.51
N LEU A 261 1.89 -7.76 -5.74
CA LEU A 261 2.58 -6.47 -5.67
C LEU A 261 3.95 -6.58 -4.96
N PHE A 262 4.17 -7.60 -4.13
CA PHE A 262 5.46 -7.79 -3.46
C PHE A 262 6.61 -8.00 -4.46
N PRO A 263 6.64 -9.10 -5.24
CA PRO A 263 7.69 -9.28 -6.23
C PRO A 263 7.61 -8.24 -7.37
N THR A 264 6.42 -7.77 -7.73
CA THR A 264 6.27 -6.80 -8.82
C THR A 264 6.88 -5.44 -8.49
N THR A 265 6.76 -4.97 -7.25
CA THR A 265 7.37 -3.69 -6.81
C THR A 265 8.89 -3.78 -6.88
N LEU A 266 9.49 -4.86 -6.34
CA LEU A 266 10.94 -5.07 -6.42
C LEU A 266 11.41 -5.17 -7.88
N SER A 267 10.69 -5.92 -8.70
CA SER A 267 10.98 -6.07 -10.14
C SER A 267 10.87 -4.74 -10.88
N ALA A 268 9.87 -3.90 -10.55
CA ALA A 268 9.72 -2.55 -11.10
C ALA A 268 10.90 -1.64 -10.75
N MET A 269 11.59 -1.86 -9.62
CA MET A 269 12.81 -1.14 -9.25
C MET A 269 14.07 -1.72 -9.90
N GLY A 270 13.95 -2.78 -10.70
CA GLY A 270 15.07 -3.43 -11.38
C GLY A 270 15.69 -4.62 -10.62
N VAL A 271 15.06 -5.10 -9.54
CA VAL A 271 15.52 -6.29 -8.81
C VAL A 271 15.23 -7.55 -9.64
N GLU A 272 16.25 -8.41 -9.80
CA GLU A 272 16.08 -9.72 -10.40
C GLU A 272 15.61 -10.74 -9.35
N ILE A 273 14.51 -11.44 -9.63
CA ILE A 273 13.89 -12.39 -8.70
C ILE A 273 14.03 -13.80 -9.28
N GLU A 274 14.83 -14.65 -8.62
CA GLU A 274 14.94 -16.05 -9.02
C GLU A 274 13.57 -16.73 -8.96
N GLY A 275 13.09 -17.22 -10.09
CA GLY A 275 11.80 -17.88 -10.16
C GLY A 275 10.59 -16.94 -10.21
N ASP A 276 10.78 -15.63 -10.33
CA ASP A 276 9.71 -14.61 -10.51
C ASP A 276 8.61 -14.65 -9.44
N ARG A 277 8.94 -15.15 -8.24
CA ARG A 277 8.00 -15.38 -7.14
C ARG A 277 8.64 -15.03 -5.80
N LEU A 278 7.89 -14.32 -4.96
CA LEU A 278 8.22 -14.07 -3.56
C LEU A 278 6.94 -14.18 -2.73
N GLY A 279 7.02 -14.89 -1.60
CA GLY A 279 5.83 -15.25 -0.83
C GLY A 279 4.85 -16.06 -1.69
N LEU A 280 3.58 -15.64 -1.69
CA LEU A 280 2.53 -16.16 -2.58
C LEU A 280 2.36 -15.34 -3.87
N GLY A 281 3.11 -14.24 -4.00
CA GLY A 281 3.04 -13.35 -5.15
C GLY A 281 3.85 -13.83 -6.35
N VAL A 282 3.43 -13.38 -7.54
CA VAL A 282 4.14 -13.54 -8.81
C VAL A 282 4.48 -12.17 -9.38
N ASP A 283 5.69 -12.00 -9.91
CA ASP A 283 6.05 -10.79 -10.64
C ASP A 283 5.18 -10.63 -11.89
N LEU A 284 4.41 -9.55 -11.95
CA LEU A 284 3.48 -9.26 -13.04
C LEU A 284 4.19 -8.85 -14.35
N TYR A 285 5.46 -8.47 -14.30
CA TYR A 285 6.29 -8.31 -15.49
C TYR A 285 6.79 -9.65 -16.05
N SER A 286 6.67 -10.73 -15.29
CA SER A 286 6.99 -12.08 -15.77
C SER A 286 5.85 -12.68 -16.59
N GLY A 287 6.18 -13.67 -17.43
CA GLY A 287 5.18 -14.48 -18.15
C GLY A 287 4.53 -15.59 -17.32
N LYS A 288 4.77 -15.66 -16.00
CA LYS A 288 4.21 -16.71 -15.14
C LYS A 288 2.79 -16.37 -14.72
N GLN A 289 1.94 -17.39 -14.66
CA GLN A 289 0.59 -17.23 -14.13
C GLN A 289 0.63 -16.91 -12.64
N THR A 290 -0.18 -15.93 -12.21
CA THR A 290 -0.46 -15.67 -10.79
C THR A 290 -1.27 -16.82 -10.20
N LEU A 291 -1.33 -16.92 -8.88
CA LEU A 291 -2.19 -17.93 -8.24
C LEU A 291 -3.65 -17.76 -8.64
N VAL A 292 -4.14 -16.52 -8.76
CA VAL A 292 -5.53 -16.26 -9.18
C VAL A 292 -5.76 -16.60 -10.65
N GLU A 293 -4.75 -16.46 -11.53
CA GLU A 293 -4.82 -16.94 -12.92
C GLU A 293 -4.87 -18.47 -13.01
N GLU A 294 -4.18 -19.17 -12.10
CA GLU A 294 -4.12 -20.64 -12.07
C GLU A 294 -5.40 -21.28 -11.52
N MET A 295 -5.95 -20.79 -10.39
CA MET A 295 -7.06 -21.45 -9.69
C MET A 295 -8.37 -20.66 -9.62
N GLY A 296 -8.34 -19.36 -9.93
CA GLY A 296 -9.47 -18.45 -9.77
C GLY A 296 -9.61 -17.90 -8.34
N LEU A 297 -10.28 -16.74 -8.23
CA LEU A 297 -10.33 -15.95 -6.98
C LEU A 297 -11.05 -16.68 -5.84
N ASP A 298 -12.19 -17.33 -6.11
CA ASP A 298 -12.97 -18.03 -5.08
C ASP A 298 -12.20 -19.22 -4.49
N ALA A 299 -11.51 -19.99 -5.35
CA ALA A 299 -10.69 -21.10 -4.92
C ALA A 299 -9.49 -20.61 -4.11
N LEU A 300 -8.80 -19.57 -4.57
CA LEU A 300 -7.69 -18.95 -3.84
C LEU A 300 -8.12 -18.48 -2.44
N ASN A 301 -9.21 -17.72 -2.33
CA ASN A 301 -9.73 -17.26 -1.04
C ASN A 301 -10.10 -18.43 -0.12
N THR A 302 -10.68 -19.50 -0.67
CA THR A 302 -10.99 -20.72 0.09
C THR A 302 -9.72 -21.37 0.65
N GLU A 303 -8.63 -21.43 -0.13
CA GLU A 303 -7.35 -21.96 0.32
C GLU A 303 -6.70 -21.06 1.40
N LEU A 304 -6.73 -19.74 1.22
CA LEU A 304 -6.13 -18.78 2.15
C LEU A 304 -6.79 -18.78 3.54
N LEU A 305 -8.07 -19.15 3.63
CA LEU A 305 -8.79 -19.26 4.90
C LEU A 305 -8.45 -20.53 5.69
N LYS A 306 -7.80 -21.52 5.07
CA LYS A 306 -7.46 -22.77 5.74
C LYS A 306 -6.37 -22.56 6.79
N ASN A 307 -6.41 -23.40 7.82
CA ASN A 307 -5.33 -23.46 8.80
C ASN A 307 -4.04 -23.99 8.15
N SER A 308 -2.94 -23.30 8.41
CA SER A 308 -1.60 -23.71 8.00
C SER A 308 -0.66 -23.76 9.20
N ASP A 309 -0.16 -24.96 9.49
CA ASP A 309 0.86 -25.19 10.51
C ASP A 309 2.14 -24.42 10.19
N TYR A 310 2.50 -24.35 8.91
CA TYR A 310 3.66 -23.58 8.46
C TYR A 310 3.46 -22.09 8.69
N TYR A 311 2.33 -21.52 8.27
CA TYR A 311 2.01 -20.11 8.49
C TYR A 311 2.11 -19.77 9.99
N THR A 312 1.43 -20.55 10.84
CA THR A 312 1.39 -20.30 12.28
C THR A 312 2.77 -20.41 12.92
N LYS A 313 3.48 -21.51 12.66
CA LYS A 313 4.72 -21.80 13.37
C LYS A 313 5.87 -20.99 12.82
N LYS A 314 5.95 -20.82 11.49
CA LYS A 314 7.10 -20.21 10.81
C LYS A 314 6.93 -18.74 10.50
N LEU A 315 5.76 -18.30 10.04
CA LEU A 315 5.58 -16.90 9.60
C LEU A 315 5.11 -16.00 10.73
N LEU A 316 4.23 -16.53 11.59
CA LEU A 316 3.52 -15.75 12.58
C LEU A 316 4.26 -15.53 13.89
N TYR A 317 5.04 -16.52 14.34
CA TYR A 317 5.61 -16.54 15.69
C TYR A 317 7.12 -16.82 15.74
N GLU A 318 7.71 -17.40 14.69
CA GLU A 318 9.15 -17.69 14.65
C GLU A 318 9.88 -16.55 13.96
N LYS A 319 10.82 -15.94 14.68
CA LYS A 319 11.68 -14.90 14.12
C LYS A 319 12.66 -15.53 13.11
N ARG A 320 12.74 -14.92 11.93
CA ARG A 320 13.70 -15.29 10.88
C ARG A 320 15.16 -15.16 11.34
#